data_AF-A0A2N5WVL0-F1
#
_entry.id   AF-A0A2N5WVL0-F1
#
_cell.length_a   1.000
_cell.length_b   1.000
_cell.length_c   1.000
_cell.angle_alpha   90.00
_cell.angle_beta   90.00
_cell.angle_gamma   90.00
#
_symmetry.space_group_name_H-M   'P 1'
#
loop_
_entity.id
_entity.type
_entity.pdbx_description
1 polymer ?
#
loop_
_entity_poly.entity_id
_entity_poly.type
_entity_poly.pdbx_seq_one_letter_code
_entity_poly.pdbx_strand_id
1 'polypeptide(L)'
;MHELQALLREYDRARGYTDELWRDLTPDEVVWRPHEDFSPIGWHLGHQAHVAHFMIRNLTAAEPSPDPELDGLMDSANPEKFRGALPTVGRLTAFRETVAERVHARIGDIAAGKVGAPTQMTIVATHLLTALINHEYQHDQWIGEVRAEHLGHALPADPDSDHVRRIDGYLCLQPYV
;
A
#
# COMPACT_ATOMS: atom_id res chain seq x y z
N MET A 1 1.08 13.88 20.08
CA MET A 1 2.35 13.31 19.57
C MET A 1 2.37 11.78 19.52
N HIS A 2 1.42 11.07 20.15
CA HIS A 2 1.33 9.59 20.10
C HIS A 2 0.55 9.02 18.90
N GLU A 3 -0.08 9.86 18.08
CA GLU A 3 -0.95 9.43 16.97
C GLU A 3 -0.18 8.87 15.77
N LEU A 4 0.87 9.55 15.29
CA LEU A 4 1.62 9.12 14.10
C LEU A 4 2.34 7.77 14.29
N GLN A 5 2.86 7.49 15.49
CA GLN A 5 3.52 6.22 15.77
C GLN A 5 2.52 5.06 15.85
N ALA A 6 1.28 5.32 16.31
CA ALA A 6 0.21 4.33 16.25
C ALA A 6 -0.21 4.07 14.79
N LEU A 7 -0.36 5.12 13.99
CA LEU A 7 -0.68 5.00 12.57
C LEU A 7 0.42 4.29 11.78
N LEU A 8 1.71 4.50 12.08
CA LEU A 8 2.79 3.74 11.45
C LEU A 8 2.70 2.23 11.74
N ARG A 9 2.32 1.85 12.96
CA ARG A 9 2.08 0.43 13.28
C ARG A 9 0.89 -0.14 12.52
N GLU A 10 -0.18 0.64 12.34
CA GLU A 10 -1.33 0.23 11.53
C GLU A 10 -0.97 0.15 10.04
N TYR A 11 -0.07 1.01 9.55
CA TYR A 11 0.49 0.93 8.20
C TYR A 11 1.34 -0.33 7.99
N ASP A 12 2.19 -0.67 8.96
CA ASP A 12 2.95 -1.92 8.93
C ASP A 12 2.03 -3.14 8.98
N ARG A 13 0.95 -3.07 9.77
CA ARG A 13 -0.06 -4.13 9.86
C ARG A 13 -0.80 -4.32 8.55
N ALA A 14 -1.23 -3.24 7.90
CA ALA A 14 -1.90 -3.30 6.60
C ALA A 14 -0.99 -3.95 5.56
N ARG A 15 0.26 -3.47 5.43
CA ARG A 15 1.25 -4.07 4.52
C ARG A 15 1.57 -5.52 4.84
N GLY A 16 1.60 -5.87 6.13
CA GLY A 16 1.80 -7.25 6.59
C GLY A 16 0.65 -8.16 6.15
N TYR A 17 -0.58 -7.68 6.23
CA TYR A 17 -1.74 -8.40 5.71
C TYR A 17 -1.71 -8.52 4.19
N THR A 18 -1.35 -7.45 3.45
CA THR A 18 -1.07 -7.55 2.01
C THR A 18 -0.06 -8.65 1.73
N ASP A 19 1.01 -8.74 2.52
CA ASP A 19 2.04 -9.76 2.37
C ASP A 19 1.53 -11.19 2.59
N GLU A 20 0.63 -11.41 3.55
CA GLU A 20 -0.04 -12.70 3.74
C GLU A 20 -0.91 -13.11 2.55
N LEU A 21 -1.37 -12.16 1.72
CA LEU A 21 -2.17 -12.45 0.53
C LEU A 21 -1.36 -12.95 -0.66
N TRP A 22 -0.03 -12.80 -0.70
CA TRP A 22 0.74 -13.16 -1.90
C TRP A 22 2.03 -13.95 -1.65
N ARG A 23 2.61 -13.94 -0.44
CA ARG A 23 3.95 -14.50 -0.20
C ARG A 23 4.09 -16.00 -0.47
N ASP A 24 2.99 -16.76 -0.38
CA ASP A 24 2.94 -18.19 -0.67
C ASP A 24 2.62 -18.52 -2.13
N LEU A 25 2.30 -17.50 -2.95
CA LEU A 25 2.00 -17.67 -4.37
C LEU A 25 3.30 -17.79 -5.19
N THR A 26 3.21 -18.54 -6.28
CA THR A 26 4.29 -18.62 -7.26
C THR A 26 4.44 -17.30 -8.04
N PRO A 27 5.63 -17.01 -8.61
CA PRO A 27 5.80 -15.82 -9.44
C PRO A 27 4.81 -15.71 -10.61
N ASP A 28 4.45 -16.86 -11.20
CA ASP A 28 3.48 -16.92 -12.31
C ASP A 28 2.09 -16.51 -11.83
N GLU A 29 1.64 -16.98 -10.66
CA GLU A 29 0.37 -16.58 -10.06
C GLU A 29 0.33 -15.08 -9.72
N VAL A 30 1.44 -14.51 -9.24
CA VAL A 30 1.53 -13.08 -8.90
C VAL A 30 1.36 -12.18 -10.13
N VAL A 31 1.85 -12.61 -11.31
CA VAL A 31 1.72 -11.83 -12.55
C VAL A 31 0.51 -12.24 -13.41
N TRP A 32 -0.20 -13.29 -13.01
CA TRP A 32 -1.36 -13.80 -13.72
C TRP A 32 -2.59 -12.91 -13.50
N ARG A 33 -3.49 -12.91 -14.49
CA ARG A 33 -4.80 -12.28 -14.43
C ARG A 33 -5.84 -13.10 -15.20
N PRO A 34 -7.11 -13.11 -14.75
CA PRO A 34 -8.18 -13.88 -15.41
C PRO A 34 -8.55 -13.34 -16.80
N HIS A 35 -8.57 -12.02 -16.97
CA HIS A 35 -8.77 -11.35 -18.27
C HIS A 35 -8.15 -9.94 -18.27
N GLU A 36 -8.22 -9.25 -19.41
CA GLU A 36 -7.51 -7.99 -19.61
C GLU A 36 -8.00 -6.83 -18.73
N ASP A 37 -9.27 -6.85 -18.34
CA ASP A 37 -9.88 -5.89 -17.40
C ASP A 37 -9.65 -6.26 -15.93
N PHE A 38 -8.76 -7.21 -15.62
CA PHE A 38 -8.26 -7.41 -14.26
C PHE A 38 -6.81 -6.96 -14.15
N SER A 39 -6.47 -6.39 -12.99
CA SER A 39 -5.09 -6.15 -12.63
C SER A 39 -4.52 -7.42 -11.96
N PRO A 40 -3.33 -7.89 -12.36
CA PRO A 40 -2.65 -8.97 -11.65
C PRO A 40 -2.28 -8.53 -10.23
N ILE A 41 -2.12 -9.48 -9.31
CA ILE A 41 -1.73 -9.22 -7.90
C ILE A 41 -0.48 -8.33 -7.85
N GLY A 42 0.54 -8.65 -8.67
CA GLY A 42 1.79 -7.88 -8.74
C GLY A 42 1.60 -6.41 -9.13
N TRP A 43 0.55 -6.07 -9.90
CA TRP A 43 0.24 -4.68 -10.21
C TRP A 43 -0.26 -3.93 -8.97
N HIS A 44 -1.15 -4.54 -8.20
CA HIS A 44 -1.63 -3.95 -6.95
C HIS A 44 -0.49 -3.72 -5.95
N LEU A 45 0.42 -4.70 -5.81
CA LEU A 45 1.62 -4.59 -4.98
C LEU A 45 2.47 -3.36 -5.33
N GLY A 46 2.73 -3.15 -6.63
CA GLY A 46 3.48 -1.98 -7.09
C GLY A 46 2.68 -0.67 -6.95
N HIS A 47 1.38 -0.71 -7.24
CA HIS A 47 0.48 0.45 -7.16
C HIS A 47 0.34 1.00 -5.74
N GLN A 48 0.12 0.13 -4.75
CA GLN A 48 0.07 0.49 -3.33
C GLN A 48 1.31 1.29 -2.91
N ALA A 49 2.52 0.79 -3.22
CA ALA A 49 3.77 1.51 -2.94
C ALA A 49 3.93 2.79 -3.77
N HIS A 50 3.53 2.77 -5.04
CA HIS A 50 3.60 3.96 -5.88
C HIS A 50 2.75 5.11 -5.29
N VAL A 51 1.50 4.84 -4.89
CA VAL A 51 0.61 5.83 -4.28
C VAL A 51 1.16 6.32 -2.94
N ALA A 52 1.62 5.42 -2.08
CA ALA A 52 2.23 5.78 -0.80
C ALA A 52 3.38 6.77 -0.97
N HIS A 53 4.33 6.45 -1.85
CA HIS A 53 5.45 7.32 -2.13
C HIS A 53 5.03 8.62 -2.81
N PHE A 54 4.13 8.57 -3.80
CA PHE A 54 3.63 9.75 -4.51
C PHE A 54 2.95 10.73 -3.56
N MET A 55 2.11 10.26 -2.64
CA MET A 55 1.42 11.14 -1.69
C MET A 55 2.38 11.71 -0.65
N ILE A 56 3.23 10.88 -0.02
CA ILE A 56 4.18 11.34 1.00
C ILE A 56 5.17 12.35 0.41
N ARG A 57 5.74 12.08 -0.77
CA ARG A 57 6.69 13.00 -1.38
C ARG A 57 6.03 14.35 -1.72
N ASN A 58 4.89 14.34 -2.41
CA ASN A 58 4.34 15.60 -2.91
C ASN A 58 3.72 16.47 -1.80
N LEU A 59 3.27 15.87 -0.69
CA LEU A 59 2.56 16.60 0.35
C LEU A 59 3.38 16.83 1.62
N THR A 60 4.55 16.18 1.76
CA THR A 60 5.39 16.34 2.95
C THR A 60 6.86 16.65 2.65
N ALA A 61 7.44 16.17 1.54
CA ALA A 61 8.84 16.43 1.17
C ALA A 61 9.12 16.11 -0.30
N ALA A 62 9.63 17.08 -1.07
CA ALA A 62 9.99 16.88 -2.47
C ALA A 62 11.18 15.90 -2.65
N GLU A 63 10.91 14.60 -2.58
CA GLU A 63 11.87 13.52 -2.85
C GLU A 63 11.65 12.90 -4.26
N PRO A 64 12.72 12.49 -4.96
CA PRO A 64 12.60 11.78 -6.22
C PRO A 64 12.09 10.34 -6.03
N SER A 65 11.41 9.79 -7.04
CA SER A 65 10.96 8.37 -7.02
C SER A 65 12.13 7.40 -6.81
N PRO A 66 11.99 6.37 -5.95
CA PRO A 66 13.00 5.34 -5.80
C PRO A 66 13.14 4.50 -7.08
N ASP A 67 12.08 4.41 -7.88
CA ASP A 67 12.10 3.73 -9.17
C ASP A 67 11.18 4.47 -10.17
N PRO A 68 11.69 5.52 -10.84
CA PRO A 68 10.90 6.35 -11.75
C PRO A 68 10.29 5.59 -12.93
N GLU A 69 10.86 4.46 -13.33
CA GLU A 69 10.29 3.63 -14.39
C GLU A 69 8.99 2.96 -13.92
N LEU A 70 8.91 2.56 -12.66
CA LEU A 70 7.70 1.97 -12.09
C LEU A 70 6.58 2.99 -11.92
N ASP A 71 6.88 4.28 -11.71
CA ASP A 71 5.84 5.30 -11.55
C ASP A 71 4.83 5.27 -12.71
N GLY A 72 5.32 5.17 -13.95
CA GLY A 72 4.45 5.11 -15.13
C GLY A 72 3.69 3.79 -15.27
N LEU A 73 4.23 2.67 -14.82
CA LEU A 73 3.57 1.36 -14.89
C LEU A 73 2.48 1.20 -13.81
N MET A 74 2.72 1.80 -12.64
CA MET A 74 1.89 1.65 -11.45
C MET A 74 0.82 2.76 -11.33
N ASP A 75 0.80 3.72 -12.25
CA ASP A 75 -0.25 4.74 -12.30
C ASP A 75 -1.59 4.12 -12.71
N SER A 76 -2.59 4.25 -11.82
CA SER A 76 -3.97 3.79 -12.05
C SER A 76 -4.68 4.51 -13.19
N ALA A 77 -4.18 5.68 -13.62
CA ALA A 77 -4.69 6.36 -14.82
C ALA A 77 -4.49 5.54 -16.10
N ASN A 78 -3.57 4.57 -16.09
CA ASN A 78 -3.45 3.60 -17.18
C ASN A 78 -4.60 2.57 -17.13
N PRO A 79 -5.31 2.35 -18.26
CA PRO A 79 -6.33 1.31 -18.37
C PRO A 79 -5.83 -0.10 -18.02
N GLU A 80 -6.71 -0.92 -17.44
CA GLU A 80 -6.40 -2.27 -16.94
C GLU A 80 -5.78 -3.20 -17.98
N LYS A 81 -6.25 -3.11 -19.23
CA LYS A 81 -5.69 -3.91 -20.33
C LYS A 81 -4.17 -3.77 -20.50
N PHE A 82 -3.58 -2.65 -20.09
CA PHE A 82 -2.14 -2.38 -20.17
C PHE A 82 -1.33 -2.84 -18.95
N ARG A 83 -1.98 -3.36 -17.90
CA ARG A 83 -1.35 -3.72 -16.62
C ARG A 83 -0.75 -5.14 -16.59
N GLY A 84 -0.72 -5.85 -17.72
CA GLY A 84 -0.26 -7.24 -17.79
C GLY A 84 1.25 -7.43 -17.94
N ALA A 85 1.99 -6.42 -18.41
CA ALA A 85 3.44 -6.48 -18.55
C ALA A 85 4.11 -5.97 -17.27
N LEU A 86 4.34 -6.87 -16.31
CA LEU A 86 4.89 -6.52 -15.00
C LEU A 86 6.41 -6.72 -14.89
N PRO A 87 7.08 -5.93 -14.04
CA PRO A 87 8.42 -6.26 -13.57
C PRO A 87 8.43 -7.57 -12.75
N THR A 88 9.63 -8.06 -12.43
CA THR A 88 9.78 -9.26 -11.60
C THR A 88 9.22 -9.03 -10.19
N VAL A 89 8.73 -10.11 -9.56
CA VAL A 89 8.30 -10.09 -8.14
C VAL A 89 9.39 -9.52 -7.24
N GLY A 90 10.66 -9.88 -7.46
CA GLY A 90 11.78 -9.34 -6.70
C GLY A 90 11.93 -7.81 -6.82
N ARG A 91 11.71 -7.22 -8.00
CA ARG A 91 11.74 -5.75 -8.19
C ARG A 91 10.56 -5.08 -7.49
N LEU A 92 9.37 -5.68 -7.55
CA LEU A 92 8.18 -5.17 -6.84
C LEU A 92 8.39 -5.19 -5.32
N THR A 93 8.91 -6.29 -4.77
CA THR A 93 9.22 -6.40 -3.34
C THR A 93 10.23 -5.34 -2.91
N ALA A 94 11.35 -5.21 -3.62
CA ALA A 94 12.37 -4.21 -3.32
C ALA A 94 11.83 -2.77 -3.39
N PHE A 95 10.95 -2.48 -4.36
CA PHE A 95 10.27 -1.20 -4.46
C PHE A 95 9.35 -0.94 -3.26
N ARG A 96 8.52 -1.93 -2.88
CA ARG A 96 7.63 -1.84 -1.70
C ARG A 96 8.40 -1.64 -0.41
N GLU A 97 9.51 -2.34 -0.21
CA GLU A 97 10.40 -2.19 0.96
C GLU A 97 11.01 -0.78 1.01
N THR A 98 11.60 -0.33 -0.10
CA THR A 98 12.21 1.01 -0.20
C THR A 98 11.18 2.12 0.09
N VAL A 99 9.96 1.99 -0.44
CA VAL A 99 8.89 2.94 -0.14
C VAL A 99 8.49 2.89 1.34
N ALA A 100 8.39 1.71 1.96
CA ALA A 100 8.11 1.59 3.39
C ALA A 100 9.11 2.38 4.22
N GLU A 101 10.40 2.17 3.95
CA GLU A 101 11.49 2.82 4.66
C GLU A 101 11.40 4.34 4.53
N ARG A 102 11.10 4.85 3.33
CA ARG A 102 10.93 6.29 3.08
C ARG A 102 9.71 6.88 3.80
N VAL A 103 8.57 6.18 3.76
CA VAL A 103 7.37 6.58 4.51
C VAL A 103 7.70 6.66 6.01
N HIS A 104 8.30 5.62 6.58
CA HIS A 104 8.70 5.59 7.99
C HIS A 104 9.69 6.69 8.35
N ALA A 105 10.75 6.86 7.55
CA ALA A 105 11.74 7.91 7.78
C ALA A 105 11.08 9.30 7.79
N ARG A 106 10.24 9.57 6.79
CA ARG A 106 9.62 10.89 6.65
C ARG A 106 8.62 11.18 7.77
N ILE A 107 7.75 10.23 8.09
CA ILE A 107 6.80 10.38 9.20
C ILE A 107 7.54 10.46 10.53
N GLY A 108 8.61 9.69 10.72
CA GLY A 108 9.49 9.74 11.88
C GLY A 108 10.09 11.13 12.09
N ASP A 109 10.58 11.76 11.02
CA ASP A 109 11.07 13.14 11.06
C ASP A 109 9.98 14.15 11.44
N ILE A 110 8.76 14.01 10.89
CA ILE A 110 7.61 14.85 11.26
C ILE A 110 7.28 14.68 12.74
N ALA A 111 7.18 13.43 13.21
CA ALA A 111 6.88 13.11 14.62
C ALA A 111 7.96 13.62 15.59
N ALA A 112 9.21 13.65 15.16
CA ALA A 112 10.34 14.19 15.91
C ALA A 112 10.49 15.72 15.80
N GLY A 113 9.62 16.39 15.05
CA GLY A 113 9.68 17.84 14.84
C GLY A 113 10.85 18.30 13.97
N LYS A 114 11.49 17.40 13.22
CA LYS A 114 12.66 17.68 12.36
C LYS A 114 12.27 18.21 10.98
N VAL A 115 11.21 19.01 10.94
CA VAL A 115 10.61 19.55 9.71
C VAL A 115 10.17 20.99 9.94
N GLY A 116 9.99 21.75 8.86
CA GLY A 116 9.30 23.03 8.94
C GLY A 116 7.83 22.84 9.35
N ALA A 117 7.31 23.76 10.17
CA ALA A 117 5.91 23.75 10.64
C ALA A 117 5.44 22.38 11.22
N PRO A 118 6.11 21.82 12.24
CA PRO A 118 5.91 20.43 12.69
C PRO A 118 4.48 20.12 13.15
N THR A 119 3.79 21.07 13.79
CA THR A 119 2.39 20.90 14.20
C THR A 119 1.47 20.74 12.99
N GLN A 120 1.65 21.58 11.96
CA GLN A 120 0.83 21.50 10.76
C GLN A 120 1.16 20.25 9.94
N MET A 121 2.44 19.88 9.86
CA MET A 121 2.87 18.63 9.23
C MET A 121 2.34 17.39 9.96
N THR A 122 2.21 17.43 11.28
CA THR A 122 1.58 16.34 12.04
C THR A 122 0.13 16.12 11.63
N ILE A 123 -0.64 17.20 11.43
CA ILE A 123 -2.04 17.12 10.96
C ILE A 123 -2.09 16.49 9.55
N VAL A 124 -1.25 16.98 8.63
CA VAL A 124 -1.17 16.45 7.26
C VAL A 124 -0.80 14.97 7.26
N ALA A 125 0.27 14.60 7.98
CA ALA A 125 0.76 13.22 8.06
C ALA A 125 -0.28 12.25 8.63
N THR A 126 -1.08 12.69 9.60
CA THR A 126 -2.14 11.89 10.21
C THR A 126 -3.21 11.50 9.18
N HIS A 127 -3.69 12.48 8.41
CA HIS A 127 -4.67 12.21 7.35
C HIS A 127 -4.08 11.39 6.21
N LEU A 128 -2.83 11.64 5.83
CA LEU A 128 -2.16 10.87 4.79
C LEU A 128 -2.00 9.41 5.18
N LEU A 129 -1.48 9.11 6.37
CA LEU A 129 -1.33 7.71 6.80
C LEU A 129 -2.68 7.01 6.88
N THR A 130 -3.71 7.66 7.41
CA THR A 130 -5.05 7.06 7.45
C THR A 130 -5.55 6.73 6.04
N ALA A 131 -5.36 7.64 5.08
CA ALA A 131 -5.74 7.42 3.68
C ALA A 131 -4.92 6.29 3.03
N LEU A 132 -3.61 6.24 3.27
CA LEU A 132 -2.72 5.21 2.72
C LEU A 132 -3.01 3.82 3.30
N ILE A 133 -3.31 3.72 4.59
CA ILE A 133 -3.70 2.45 5.23
C ILE A 133 -5.00 1.93 4.60
N ASN A 134 -5.98 2.80 4.44
CA ASN A 134 -7.26 2.43 3.82
C ASN A 134 -7.12 2.12 2.32
N HIS A 135 -6.21 2.79 1.63
CA HIS A 135 -5.88 2.49 0.23
C HIS A 135 -5.19 1.13 0.11
N GLU A 136 -4.28 0.78 1.02
CA GLU A 136 -3.67 -0.57 1.08
C GLU A 136 -4.78 -1.63 1.22
N TYR A 137 -5.65 -1.50 2.23
CA TYR A 137 -6.75 -2.44 2.46
C TYR A 137 -7.79 -2.49 1.32
N GLN A 138 -8.01 -1.37 0.63
CA GLN A 138 -8.86 -1.36 -0.56
C GLN A 138 -8.29 -2.27 -1.64
N HIS A 139 -6.98 -2.19 -1.89
CA HIS A 139 -6.31 -3.05 -2.83
C HIS A 139 -6.20 -4.50 -2.35
N ASP A 140 -6.09 -4.73 -1.04
CA ASP A 140 -6.09 -6.07 -0.47
C ASP A 140 -7.40 -6.82 -0.75
N GLN A 141 -8.53 -6.11 -0.81
CA GLN A 141 -9.80 -6.72 -1.23
C GLN A 141 -9.72 -7.27 -2.66
N TRP A 142 -9.19 -6.49 -3.61
CA TRP A 142 -9.03 -6.92 -5.00
C TRP A 142 -7.97 -8.02 -5.16
N ILE A 143 -6.88 -7.96 -4.40
CA ILE A 143 -5.91 -9.05 -4.33
C ILE A 143 -6.58 -10.33 -3.80
N GLY A 144 -7.41 -10.20 -2.76
CA GLY A 144 -8.16 -11.31 -2.17
C GLY A 144 -9.13 -11.96 -3.16
N GLU A 145 -9.82 -11.18 -3.97
CA GLU A 145 -10.70 -11.68 -5.05
C GLU A 145 -9.90 -12.52 -6.06
N VAL A 146 -8.74 -12.04 -6.53
CA VAL A 146 -7.86 -12.82 -7.43
C VAL A 146 -7.34 -14.09 -6.74
N ARG A 147 -6.86 -13.97 -5.51
CA ARG A 147 -6.31 -15.08 -4.73
C ARG A 147 -7.33 -16.18 -4.49
N ALA A 148 -8.53 -15.85 -4.02
CA ALA A 148 -9.52 -16.82 -3.59
C ALA A 148 -10.43 -17.29 -4.72
N GLU A 149 -10.98 -16.36 -5.49
CA GLU A 149 -12.02 -16.70 -6.48
C GLU A 149 -11.42 -17.24 -7.77
N HIS A 150 -10.24 -16.74 -8.17
CA HIS A 150 -9.63 -17.11 -9.43
C HIS A 150 -8.48 -18.12 -9.30
N LEU A 151 -7.67 -18.02 -8.25
CA LEU A 151 -6.56 -18.95 -8.00
C LEU A 151 -6.91 -20.09 -7.02
N GLY A 152 -8.00 -19.95 -6.26
CA GLY A 152 -8.48 -21.01 -5.34
C GLY A 152 -7.72 -21.12 -4.02
N HIS A 153 -6.92 -20.12 -3.66
CA HIS A 153 -6.18 -20.09 -2.39
C HIS A 153 -7.04 -19.53 -1.26
N ALA A 154 -6.88 -20.05 -0.05
CA ALA A 154 -7.59 -19.52 1.12
C ALA A 154 -7.12 -18.09 1.46
N LEU A 155 -8.05 -17.24 1.91
CA LEU A 155 -7.71 -15.94 2.47
C LEU A 155 -7.11 -16.10 3.87
N PRO A 156 -6.10 -15.27 4.24
CA PRO A 156 -5.66 -15.16 5.62
C PRO A 156 -6.78 -14.58 6.51
N ALA A 157 -6.59 -14.66 7.83
CA ALA A 157 -7.50 -14.01 8.76
C ALA A 157 -7.36 -12.48 8.69
N ASP A 158 -8.44 -11.76 8.99
CA ASP A 158 -8.40 -10.30 9.07
C ASP A 158 -7.31 -9.84 10.07
N PRO A 159 -6.63 -8.70 9.81
CA PRO A 159 -5.57 -8.22 10.69
C PRO A 159 -6.10 -7.97 12.11
N ASP A 160 -5.33 -8.42 13.11
CA ASP A 160 -5.66 -8.23 14.52
C ASP A 160 -5.50 -6.75 14.92
N SER A 161 -6.57 -5.97 14.81
CA SER A 161 -6.59 -4.54 15.14
C SER A 161 -7.92 -4.11 15.75
N ASP A 162 -7.83 -3.45 16.91
CA ASP A 162 -8.99 -2.81 17.53
C ASP A 162 -9.55 -1.66 16.70
N HIS A 163 -8.83 -1.17 15.68
CA HIS A 163 -9.24 -0.02 14.86
C HIS A 163 -9.67 -0.39 13.44
N VAL A 164 -9.50 -1.64 13.02
CA VAL A 164 -9.90 -2.11 11.68
C VAL A 164 -11.30 -2.71 11.74
N ARG A 165 -12.16 -2.30 10.80
CA ARG A 165 -13.54 -2.79 10.65
C ARG A 165 -13.82 -3.07 9.19
N ARG A 166 -14.82 -3.92 8.92
CA ARG A 166 -15.32 -4.13 7.57
C ARG A 166 -16.45 -3.15 7.26
N ILE A 167 -16.29 -2.37 6.20
CA ILE A 167 -17.27 -1.38 5.72
C ILE A 167 -17.47 -1.65 4.23
N ASP A 168 -18.72 -1.92 3.83
CA ASP A 168 -19.08 -2.22 2.42
C ASP A 168 -18.23 -3.33 1.79
N GLY A 169 -17.79 -4.30 2.59
CA GLY A 169 -16.93 -5.41 2.17
C GLY A 169 -15.43 -5.16 2.34
N TYR A 170 -14.99 -3.91 2.48
CA TYR A 170 -13.58 -3.53 2.59
C TYR A 170 -13.13 -3.43 4.04
N LEU A 171 -11.90 -3.86 4.32
CA LEU A 171 -11.24 -3.51 5.57
C LEU A 171 -10.92 -2.01 5.57
N CYS A 172 -11.21 -1.34 6.69
CA CYS A 172 -11.04 0.08 6.85
C CYS A 172 -10.56 0.38 8.27
N LEU A 173 -9.47 1.13 8.38
CA LEU A 173 -9.02 1.75 9.61
C LEU A 173 -9.97 2.90 9.97
N GLN A 174 -10.53 2.81 11.17
CA GLN A 174 -11.29 3.86 11.84
C GLN A 174 -10.52 4.32 13.08
N PRO A 175 -9.58 5.28 12.95
CA PRO A 175 -8.66 5.62 14.04
C PRO A 175 -9.30 6.39 15.20
N TYR A 176 -10.57 6.78 15.07
CA TYR A 176 -11.29 7.63 16.03
C TYR A 176 -12.57 6.97 16.61
N VAL A 177 -12.74 5.68 16.39
CA VAL A 177 -13.87 4.89 16.92
C VAL A 177 -13.41 4.07 18.11
#